data_AF-A0A5C8SPK8-F1
#
_entry.id   AF-A0A5C8SPK8-F1
#
_cell.length_a   1.000
_cell.length_b   1.000
_cell.length_c   1.000
_cell.angle_alpha   90.00
_cell.angle_beta   90.00
_cell.angle_gamma   90.00
#
_symmetry.space_group_name_H-M   'P 1'
#
loop_
_entity.id
_entity.type
_entity.pdbx_description
1 polymer ?
#
loop_
_entity_poly.entity_id
_entity_poly.type
_entity_poly.pdbx_seq_one_letter_code
_entity_poly.pdbx_strand_id
1 'polypeptide(L)'
;MVTAFDTTAANLRACRICRDTPLYGAPLPQEPLPIVQGSATARLCIASQAPGTRAHRTGIPFMDPSGVRLRSWLGLDEAAFYDAGRIAIVPMGSCFPGLDAKGGDKPPRRECAERWRGELFAGLPDLELILVIGQYAQAWHLGKMPDGLTGTVRRWREILAEPRAPRVLPLPHPSWRNNGWLKREPWFEAELLPVLKAEVARVMAPAVLKPGVMPAPSAARLTPNPAA
;
A
#
# COMPACT_ATOMS: atom_id res chain seq x y z
N MET A 1 5.25 -21.68 -2.69
CA MET A 1 5.66 -21.67 -1.26
C MET A 1 4.90 -20.57 -0.57
N VAL A 2 4.39 -20.81 0.64
CA VAL A 2 3.74 -19.76 1.45
C VAL A 2 4.82 -18.79 1.92
N THR A 3 4.62 -17.50 1.69
CA THR A 3 5.59 -16.44 2.06
C THR A 3 5.29 -15.87 3.45
N ALA A 4 6.22 -15.06 3.98
CA ALA A 4 5.98 -14.31 5.22
C ALA A 4 4.77 -13.37 5.08
N PHE A 5 4.61 -12.72 3.92
CA PHE A 5 3.44 -11.87 3.65
C PHE A 5 2.14 -12.67 3.69
N ASP A 6 2.10 -13.83 3.04
CA ASP A 6 0.88 -14.66 2.98
C ASP A 6 0.43 -15.08 4.39
N THR A 7 1.38 -15.45 5.25
CA THR A 7 1.14 -15.82 6.65
C THR A 7 0.59 -14.65 7.44
N THR A 8 1.25 -13.48 7.39
CA THR A 8 0.80 -12.26 8.08
C THR A 8 -0.57 -11.79 7.58
N ALA A 9 -0.79 -11.82 6.26
CA ALA A 9 -2.06 -11.43 5.66
C ALA A 9 -3.21 -12.37 6.06
N ALA A 10 -2.96 -13.68 6.17
CA ALA A 10 -3.94 -14.64 6.67
C ALA A 10 -4.31 -14.35 8.14
N ASN A 11 -3.31 -14.11 8.99
CA ASN A 11 -3.52 -13.75 10.39
C ASN A 11 -4.29 -12.43 10.54
N LEU A 12 -3.95 -11.42 9.72
CA LEU A 12 -4.68 -10.16 9.68
C LEU A 12 -6.14 -10.36 9.25
N ARG A 13 -6.44 -11.20 8.25
CA ARG A 13 -7.82 -11.46 7.83
C ARG A 13 -8.67 -12.13 8.91
N ALA A 14 -8.05 -12.86 9.84
CA ALA A 14 -8.71 -13.43 11.02
C ALA A 14 -8.78 -12.46 12.22
N CYS A 15 -8.15 -11.27 12.14
CA CYS A 15 -8.03 -10.34 13.26
C CYS A 15 -9.38 -9.73 13.66
N ARG A 16 -9.64 -9.69 14.98
CA ARG A 16 -10.85 -9.11 15.57
C ARG A 16 -10.58 -8.04 16.63
N ILE A 17 -9.31 -7.64 16.81
CA ILE A 17 -8.84 -6.73 17.89
C ILE A 17 -9.70 -5.46 17.97
N CYS A 18 -9.95 -4.79 16.85
CA CYS A 18 -10.67 -3.50 16.84
C CYS A 18 -12.14 -3.61 17.30
N ARG A 19 -12.73 -4.81 17.30
CA ARG A 19 -14.06 -5.06 17.87
C ARG A 19 -13.95 -5.62 19.29
N ASP A 20 -13.17 -6.67 19.49
CA ASP A 20 -13.23 -7.47 20.71
C ASP A 20 -12.45 -6.87 21.87
N THR A 21 -11.29 -6.29 21.57
CA THR A 21 -10.37 -5.77 22.58
C THR A 21 -9.64 -4.53 22.03
N PRO A 22 -10.38 -3.47 21.64
CA PRO A 22 -9.77 -2.28 21.07
C PRO A 22 -8.86 -1.60 22.10
N LEU A 23 -7.66 -1.23 21.67
CA LEU A 23 -6.74 -0.46 22.53
C LEU A 23 -7.14 1.01 22.63
N TYR A 24 -7.84 1.52 21.61
CA TYR A 24 -8.19 2.94 21.50
C TYR A 24 -9.68 3.11 21.22
N GLY A 25 -10.38 3.80 22.11
CA GLY A 25 -11.81 4.11 21.93
C GLY A 25 -12.71 2.87 21.96
N ALA A 26 -13.97 3.07 21.57
CA ALA A 26 -14.98 2.02 21.63
C ALA A 26 -14.75 0.91 20.57
N PRO A 27 -15.29 -0.31 20.83
CA PRO A 27 -15.42 -1.37 19.85
C PRO A 27 -15.99 -0.91 18.50
N LEU A 28 -15.51 -1.52 17.41
CA LEU A 28 -16.17 -1.38 16.12
C LEU A 28 -17.63 -1.83 16.21
N PRO A 29 -18.58 -1.08 15.65
CA PRO A 29 -19.99 -1.46 15.71
C PRO A 29 -20.37 -2.53 14.69
N GLN A 30 -19.53 -2.78 13.69
CA GLN A 30 -19.70 -3.82 12.67
C GLN A 30 -18.75 -4.99 12.86
N GLU A 31 -19.11 -6.12 12.24
CA GLU A 31 -18.25 -7.29 12.13
C GLU A 31 -16.93 -6.94 11.41
N PRO A 32 -15.74 -7.29 11.94
CA PRO A 32 -14.48 -7.07 11.25
C PRO A 32 -14.44 -7.82 9.92
N LEU A 33 -14.13 -7.10 8.85
CA LEU A 33 -13.67 -7.68 7.59
C LEU A 33 -12.34 -7.01 7.22
N PRO A 34 -11.20 -7.52 7.74
CA PRO A 34 -9.90 -6.96 7.45
C PRO A 34 -9.51 -7.16 5.98
N ILE A 35 -9.24 -6.06 5.27
CA ILE A 35 -8.87 -6.05 3.85
C ILE A 35 -7.39 -5.71 3.71
N VAL A 36 -6.67 -6.57 2.99
CA VAL A 36 -5.28 -6.42 2.59
C VAL A 36 -5.04 -7.21 1.30
N GLN A 37 -4.19 -6.69 0.41
CA GLN A 37 -3.77 -7.34 -0.83
C GLN A 37 -2.25 -7.26 -0.96
N GLY A 38 -1.63 -8.26 -1.57
CA GLY A 38 -0.23 -8.24 -1.95
C GLY A 38 0.36 -9.65 -2.04
N SER A 39 1.65 -9.70 -2.32
CA SER A 39 2.49 -10.89 -2.29
C SER A 39 3.94 -10.45 -2.09
N ALA A 40 4.83 -11.38 -1.75
CA ALA A 40 6.24 -11.08 -1.56
C ALA A 40 6.92 -10.47 -2.81
N THR A 41 6.37 -10.67 -4.00
CA THR A 41 6.91 -10.17 -5.28
C THR A 41 6.36 -8.79 -5.67
N ALA A 42 5.44 -8.22 -4.89
CA ALA A 42 4.87 -6.93 -5.20
C ALA A 42 5.95 -5.83 -5.15
N ARG A 43 6.02 -5.01 -6.20
CA ARG A 43 7.00 -3.92 -6.35
C ARG A 43 6.39 -2.54 -6.09
N LEU A 44 5.07 -2.44 -6.18
CA LEU A 44 4.29 -1.25 -5.88
C LEU A 44 3.42 -1.48 -4.63
N CYS A 45 3.47 -0.57 -3.66
CA CYS A 45 2.56 -0.56 -2.52
C CYS A 45 1.64 0.67 -2.58
N ILE A 46 0.34 0.46 -2.45
CA ILE A 46 -0.66 1.49 -2.21
C ILE A 46 -0.98 1.50 -0.71
N ALA A 47 -0.42 2.47 0.01
CA ALA A 47 -0.71 2.71 1.42
C ALA A 47 -1.78 3.79 1.57
N SER A 48 -2.96 3.44 2.08
CA SER A 48 -4.12 4.34 2.20
C SER A 48 -4.70 4.34 3.61
N GLN A 49 -5.85 4.99 3.82
CA GLN A 49 -6.46 5.14 5.16
C GLN A 49 -7.06 3.83 5.67
N ALA A 50 -8.29 3.53 5.26
CA ALA A 50 -9.03 2.32 5.62
C ALA A 50 -10.08 2.02 4.54
N PRO A 51 -10.64 0.81 4.49
CA PRO A 51 -11.77 0.51 3.62
C PRO A 51 -12.96 1.41 3.90
N GLY A 52 -13.63 1.87 2.85
CA GLY A 52 -14.95 2.50 2.95
C GLY A 52 -16.09 1.47 2.98
N THR A 53 -17.34 1.95 3.02
CA THR A 53 -18.54 1.10 3.13
C THR A 53 -18.63 0.03 2.04
N ARG A 54 -18.32 0.36 0.77
CA ARG A 54 -18.44 -0.60 -0.34
C ARG A 54 -17.36 -1.67 -0.29
N ALA A 55 -16.11 -1.28 -0.02
CA ALA A 55 -15.02 -2.23 0.18
C ALA A 55 -15.31 -3.18 1.36
N HIS A 56 -15.88 -2.68 2.45
CA HIS A 56 -16.31 -3.51 3.58
C HIS A 56 -17.40 -4.54 3.20
N ARG A 57 -18.30 -4.21 2.28
CA ARG A 57 -19.34 -5.16 1.83
C ARG A 57 -18.79 -6.21 0.86
N THR A 58 -17.79 -5.86 0.05
CA THR A 58 -17.28 -6.75 -1.00
C THR A 58 -16.01 -7.50 -0.62
N GLY A 59 -15.28 -7.04 0.40
CA GLY A 59 -13.93 -7.51 0.71
C GLY A 59 -12.85 -7.06 -0.27
N ILE A 60 -13.21 -6.25 -1.28
CA ILE A 60 -12.30 -5.81 -2.35
C ILE A 60 -11.85 -4.36 -2.08
N PRO A 61 -10.55 -4.09 -1.94
CA PRO A 61 -10.04 -2.74 -1.69
C PRO A 61 -10.34 -1.84 -2.90
N PHE A 62 -10.66 -0.57 -2.67
CA PHE A 62 -10.92 0.40 -3.75
C PHE A 62 -12.00 -0.04 -4.77
N MET A 63 -12.96 -0.88 -4.35
CA MET A 63 -14.10 -1.27 -5.19
C MET A 63 -15.20 -0.19 -5.21
N ASP A 64 -14.82 1.07 -5.42
CA ASP A 64 -15.70 2.24 -5.40
C ASP A 64 -15.22 3.32 -6.39
N PRO A 65 -15.95 4.44 -6.59
CA PRO A 65 -15.55 5.48 -7.54
C PRO A 65 -14.18 6.10 -7.26
N SER A 66 -13.70 6.09 -6.01
CA SER A 66 -12.37 6.56 -5.68
C SER A 66 -11.29 5.62 -6.21
N GLY A 67 -11.57 4.31 -6.25
CA GLY A 67 -10.69 3.34 -6.91
C GLY A 67 -10.63 3.49 -8.42
N VAL A 68 -11.76 3.79 -9.07
CA VAL A 68 -11.79 4.09 -10.51
C VAL A 68 -10.90 5.30 -10.82
N ARG A 69 -11.02 6.36 -10.01
CA ARG A 69 -10.18 7.55 -10.15
C ARG A 69 -8.70 7.24 -9.89
N LEU A 70 -8.40 6.46 -8.86
CA LEU A 70 -7.04 6.05 -8.56
C LEU A 70 -6.42 5.29 -9.74
N ARG A 71 -7.12 4.30 -10.30
CA ARG A 71 -6.67 3.57 -11.50
C ARG A 71 -6.34 4.51 -12.66
N SER A 72 -7.19 5.50 -12.92
CA SER A 72 -6.95 6.53 -13.93
C SER A 72 -5.69 7.38 -13.63
N TRP A 73 -5.48 7.78 -12.38
CA TRP A 73 -4.27 8.49 -11.95
C TRP A 73 -3.01 7.66 -12.16
N LEU A 74 -3.08 6.36 -11.84
CA LEU A 74 -1.96 5.43 -11.99
C LEU A 74 -1.72 5.00 -13.44
N GLY A 75 -2.68 5.21 -14.35
CA GLY A 75 -2.62 4.71 -15.72
C GLY A 75 -2.74 3.19 -15.81
N LEU A 76 -3.48 2.58 -14.87
CA LEU A 76 -3.67 1.13 -14.78
C LEU A 76 -5.12 0.76 -15.14
N ASP A 77 -5.28 -0.38 -15.80
CA ASP A 77 -6.58 -1.04 -15.88
C ASP A 77 -6.89 -1.80 -14.58
N GLU A 78 -8.08 -2.41 -14.54
CA GLU A 78 -8.55 -3.13 -13.35
C GLU A 78 -7.75 -4.40 -13.07
N ALA A 79 -7.37 -5.15 -14.12
CA ALA A 79 -6.62 -6.39 -13.98
C ALA A 79 -5.23 -6.14 -13.39
N ALA A 80 -4.51 -5.14 -13.91
CA ALA A 80 -3.21 -4.74 -13.38
C ALA A 80 -3.30 -4.17 -11.96
N PHE A 81 -4.36 -3.43 -11.64
CA PHE A 81 -4.57 -2.86 -10.30
C PHE A 81 -4.78 -3.93 -9.21
N TYR A 82 -5.46 -5.02 -9.55
CA TYR A 82 -5.75 -6.12 -8.63
C TYR A 82 -4.78 -7.31 -8.72
N ASP A 83 -3.71 -7.18 -9.51
CA ASP A 83 -2.62 -8.17 -9.53
C ASP A 83 -1.78 -8.08 -8.25
N ALA A 84 -2.10 -8.94 -7.27
CA ALA A 84 -1.39 -9.05 -6.00
C ALA A 84 0.09 -9.44 -6.16
N GLY A 85 0.47 -10.04 -7.29
CA GLY A 85 1.84 -10.35 -7.66
C GLY A 85 2.70 -9.10 -7.88
N ARG A 86 2.08 -7.98 -8.23
CA ARG A 86 2.74 -6.72 -8.61
C ARG A 86 2.41 -5.58 -7.67
N ILE A 87 1.19 -5.55 -7.12
CA ILE A 87 0.66 -4.47 -6.29
C ILE A 87 0.19 -5.00 -4.94
N ALA A 88 0.81 -4.47 -3.88
CA ALA A 88 0.30 -4.58 -2.52
C ALA A 88 -0.63 -3.40 -2.20
N ILE A 89 -1.76 -3.66 -1.54
CA ILE A 89 -2.65 -2.63 -1.00
C ILE A 89 -2.72 -2.82 0.50
N VAL A 90 -2.07 -1.92 1.24
CA VAL A 90 -1.83 -2.02 2.68
C VAL A 90 -2.34 -0.76 3.39
N PRO A 91 -3.64 -0.70 3.77
CA PRO A 91 -4.20 0.45 4.44
C PRO A 91 -3.62 0.62 5.86
N MET A 92 -3.79 1.81 6.45
CA MET A 92 -3.43 2.07 7.85
C MET A 92 -4.35 1.33 8.82
N GLY A 93 -5.64 1.20 8.48
CA GLY A 93 -6.59 0.32 9.16
C GLY A 93 -7.22 -0.64 8.17
N SER A 94 -7.22 -1.94 8.46
CA SER A 94 -7.73 -2.95 7.52
C SER A 94 -9.23 -3.17 7.61
N CYS A 95 -9.91 -2.69 8.66
CA CYS A 95 -11.37 -2.74 8.77
C CYS A 95 -11.97 -1.37 8.46
N PHE A 96 -13.18 -1.37 7.90
CA PHE A 96 -13.99 -0.15 7.85
C PHE A 96 -14.21 0.38 9.27
N PRO A 97 -13.96 1.67 9.54
CA PRO A 97 -14.06 2.22 10.88
C PRO A 97 -15.46 2.78 11.22
N GLY A 98 -16.42 2.68 10.30
CA GLY A 98 -17.75 3.30 10.42
C GLY A 98 -17.77 4.72 9.84
N LEU A 99 -18.95 5.35 9.85
CA LEU A 99 -19.14 6.72 9.37
C LEU A 99 -19.17 7.75 10.51
N ASP A 100 -18.66 8.95 10.24
CA ASP A 100 -18.86 10.13 11.06
C ASP A 100 -20.28 10.71 10.88
N ALA A 101 -20.63 11.70 11.70
CA ALA A 101 -21.95 12.35 11.65
C ALA A 101 -22.25 13.07 10.31
N LYS A 102 -21.23 13.30 9.48
CA LYS A 102 -21.33 13.92 8.16
C LYS A 102 -21.24 12.87 7.02
N GLY A 103 -21.39 11.58 7.35
CA GLY A 103 -21.35 10.47 6.40
C GLY A 103 -19.98 10.22 5.75
N GLY A 104 -18.89 10.67 6.37
CA GLY A 104 -17.52 10.37 5.96
C GLY A 104 -16.97 9.16 6.70
N ASP A 105 -16.06 8.42 6.08
CA ASP A 105 -15.38 7.34 6.80
C ASP A 105 -14.61 7.91 7.99
N LYS A 106 -14.77 7.30 9.17
CA LYS A 106 -14.00 7.65 10.37
C LYS A 106 -12.48 7.42 10.13
N PRO A 107 -11.61 8.00 10.96
CA PRO A 107 -10.18 7.70 10.93
C PRO A 107 -9.87 6.19 11.02
N PRO A 108 -8.77 5.72 10.40
CA PRO A 108 -8.32 4.34 10.57
C PRO A 108 -8.02 4.04 12.05
N ARG A 109 -8.30 2.79 12.45
CA ARG A 109 -8.01 2.28 13.80
C ARG A 109 -6.50 2.21 14.03
N ARG A 110 -5.99 2.96 15.01
CA ARG A 110 -4.55 3.11 15.27
C ARG A 110 -3.89 1.77 15.62
N GLU A 111 -4.57 0.97 16.43
CA GLU A 111 -4.09 -0.34 16.88
C GLU A 111 -3.82 -1.31 15.71
N CYS A 112 -4.47 -1.11 14.56
CA CYS A 112 -4.29 -1.95 13.38
C CYS A 112 -2.89 -1.76 12.77
N ALA A 113 -2.44 -0.51 12.63
CA ALA A 113 -1.12 -0.22 12.07
C ALA A 113 0.00 -0.68 13.01
N GLU A 114 -0.15 -0.40 14.31
CA GLU A 114 0.81 -0.81 15.34
C GLU A 114 0.97 -2.34 15.39
N ARG A 115 -0.13 -3.09 15.27
CA ARG A 115 -0.08 -4.55 15.31
C ARG A 115 0.50 -5.17 14.04
N TRP A 116 0.11 -4.72 12.86
CA TRP A 116 0.28 -5.51 11.63
C TRP A 116 1.29 -4.92 10.65
N ARG A 117 1.54 -3.61 10.69
CA ARG A 117 2.24 -2.94 9.59
C ARG A 117 3.71 -3.35 9.48
N GLY A 118 4.40 -3.53 10.61
CA GLY A 118 5.78 -4.01 10.61
C GLY A 118 5.93 -5.36 9.93
N GLU A 119 5.15 -6.36 10.35
CA GLU A 119 5.16 -7.72 9.78
C GLU A 119 4.73 -7.75 8.30
N LEU A 120 3.75 -6.93 7.90
CA LEU A 120 3.32 -6.85 6.50
C LEU A 120 4.44 -6.31 5.60
N PHE A 121 5.08 -5.21 5.98
CA PHE A 121 6.15 -4.62 5.18
C PHE A 121 7.43 -5.45 5.19
N ALA A 122 7.72 -6.18 6.27
CA ALA A 122 8.80 -7.17 6.29
C ALA A 122 8.57 -8.32 5.29
N GLY A 123 7.30 -8.65 5.01
CA GLY A 123 6.91 -9.63 4.00
C GLY A 123 6.94 -9.13 2.55
N LEU A 124 7.24 -7.85 2.30
CA LEU A 124 7.24 -7.22 0.98
C LEU A 124 8.66 -6.75 0.57
N PRO A 125 9.62 -7.69 0.40
CA PRO A 125 11.04 -7.36 0.19
C PRO A 125 11.32 -6.65 -1.13
N ASP A 126 10.49 -6.86 -2.16
CA ASP A 126 10.74 -6.36 -3.52
C ASP A 126 10.13 -4.98 -3.78
N LEU A 127 9.62 -4.29 -2.76
CA LEU A 127 9.03 -2.96 -2.93
C LEU A 127 10.04 -1.94 -3.45
N GLU A 128 9.65 -1.25 -4.52
CA GLU A 128 10.43 -0.15 -5.10
C GLU A 128 9.73 1.21 -4.91
N LEU A 129 8.40 1.21 -4.84
CA LEU A 129 7.60 2.42 -4.70
C LEU A 129 6.44 2.21 -3.72
N ILE A 130 6.27 3.14 -2.79
CA ILE A 130 5.11 3.23 -1.91
C ILE A 130 4.37 4.54 -2.21
N LEU A 131 3.11 4.41 -2.63
CA LEU A 131 2.18 5.52 -2.76
C LEU A 131 1.51 5.75 -1.41
N VAL A 132 1.73 6.92 -0.81
CA VAL A 132 1.18 7.25 0.52
C VAL A 132 0.00 8.20 0.37
N ILE A 133 -1.19 7.63 0.45
CA ILE A 133 -2.45 8.27 0.08
C ILE A 133 -3.18 8.79 1.32
N GLY A 134 -3.25 10.11 1.43
CA GLY A 134 -3.93 10.81 2.52
C GLY A 134 -3.11 10.92 3.81
N GLN A 135 -3.61 11.73 4.74
CA GLN A 135 -2.84 12.23 5.89
C GLN A 135 -2.30 11.12 6.82
N TYR A 136 -3.05 10.03 7.01
CA TYR A 136 -2.64 8.96 7.94
C TYR A 136 -1.48 8.14 7.37
N ALA A 137 -1.53 7.80 6.08
CA ALA A 137 -0.44 7.09 5.42
C ALA A 137 0.79 7.99 5.28
N GLN A 138 0.60 9.26 4.93
CA GLN A 138 1.70 10.23 4.85
C GLN A 138 2.39 10.43 6.20
N ALA A 139 1.63 10.67 7.28
CA ALA A 139 2.19 10.85 8.63
C ALA A 139 2.97 9.61 9.10
N TRP A 140 2.51 8.40 8.77
CA TRP A 140 3.24 7.18 9.11
C TRP A 140 4.57 7.06 8.37
N HIS A 141 4.59 7.30 7.06
CA HIS A 141 5.76 7.04 6.21
C HIS A 141 6.78 8.18 6.14
N LEU A 142 6.34 9.40 6.43
CA LEU A 142 7.14 10.63 6.30
C LEU A 142 7.36 11.30 7.66
N GLY A 143 6.67 10.85 8.72
CA GLY A 143 6.74 11.46 10.04
C GLY A 143 6.01 12.81 10.09
N LYS A 144 6.71 13.85 10.58
CA LYS A 144 6.11 15.17 10.82
C LYS A 144 5.67 15.81 9.49
N MET A 145 4.41 16.23 9.43
CA MET A 145 3.83 16.97 8.31
C MET A 145 3.51 18.42 8.73
N PRO A 146 4.52 19.31 8.83
CA PRO A 146 4.31 20.67 9.36
C PRO A 146 3.28 21.47 8.58
N ASP A 147 3.20 21.24 7.27
CA ASP A 147 2.29 21.94 6.34
C ASP A 147 1.03 21.14 6.01
N GLY A 148 0.75 20.10 6.81
CA GLY A 148 -0.38 19.19 6.62
C GLY A 148 -0.34 18.42 5.29
N LEU A 149 -1.52 17.94 4.88
CA LEU A 149 -1.69 17.14 3.65
C LEU A 149 -1.23 17.91 2.41
N THR A 150 -1.75 19.11 2.19
CA THR A 150 -1.48 19.89 0.97
C THR A 150 -0.01 20.21 0.83
N GLY A 151 0.65 20.71 1.89
CA GLY A 151 2.07 21.03 1.82
C GLY A 151 2.94 19.79 1.63
N THR A 152 2.56 18.66 2.24
CA THR A 152 3.24 17.37 2.01
C THR A 152 3.15 16.93 0.55
N VAL A 153 1.96 17.02 -0.08
CA VAL A 153 1.82 16.68 -1.50
C VAL A 153 2.55 17.70 -2.39
N ARG A 154 2.56 19.00 -2.05
CA ARG A 154 3.31 20.02 -2.81
C ARG A 154 4.82 19.73 -2.84
N ARG A 155 5.38 19.18 -1.77
CA ARG A 155 6.79 18.75 -1.66
C ARG A 155 7.08 17.40 -2.31
N TRP A 156 6.19 16.88 -3.18
CA TRP A 156 6.37 15.56 -3.79
C TRP A 156 7.72 15.40 -4.51
N ARG A 157 8.27 16.47 -5.11
CA ARG A 157 9.57 16.44 -5.79
C ARG A 157 10.71 16.15 -4.82
N GLU A 158 10.72 16.84 -3.68
CA GLU A 158 11.71 16.64 -2.62
C GLU A 158 11.61 15.21 -2.08
N ILE A 159 10.40 14.80 -1.67
CA ILE A 159 10.14 13.48 -1.08
C ILE A 159 10.51 12.34 -2.04
N LEU A 160 10.24 12.51 -3.34
CA LEU A 160 10.54 11.51 -4.35
C LEU A 160 12.04 11.43 -4.69
N ALA A 161 12.78 12.53 -4.51
CA ALA A 161 14.22 12.64 -4.74
C ALA A 161 15.08 12.23 -3.54
N GLU A 162 14.50 12.13 -2.34
CA GLU A 162 15.18 11.62 -1.15
C GLU A 162 15.81 10.23 -1.44
N PRO A 163 17.08 10.00 -1.03
CA PRO A 163 17.76 8.72 -1.25
C PRO A 163 17.23 7.66 -0.29
N ARG A 164 16.02 7.14 -0.58
CA ARG A 164 15.34 6.10 0.19
C ARG A 164 14.90 4.93 -0.68
N ALA A 165 15.00 3.73 -0.12
CA ALA A 165 14.45 2.50 -0.70
C ALA A 165 13.51 1.85 0.33
N PRO A 166 12.22 1.62 0.00
CA PRO A 166 11.53 2.01 -1.23
C PRO A 166 11.37 3.54 -1.37
N ARG A 167 11.20 4.02 -2.62
CA ARG A 167 10.83 5.42 -2.89
C ARG A 167 9.40 5.67 -2.42
N VAL A 168 9.09 6.92 -2.06
CA VAL A 168 7.76 7.31 -1.60
C VAL A 168 7.23 8.44 -2.45
N LEU A 169 5.95 8.37 -2.79
CA LEU A 169 5.23 9.42 -3.51
C LEU A 169 3.92 9.76 -2.78
N PRO A 170 3.80 10.98 -2.22
CA PRO A 170 2.58 11.38 -1.51
C PRO A 170 1.46 11.76 -2.48
N LEU A 171 0.26 11.28 -2.19
CA LEU A 171 -0.94 11.61 -2.96
C LEU A 171 -2.07 12.07 -2.02
N PRO A 172 -2.95 12.97 -2.47
CA PRO A 172 -4.21 13.21 -1.78
C PRO A 172 -5.14 12.00 -1.95
N HIS A 173 -6.21 11.93 -1.16
CA HIS A 173 -7.19 10.86 -1.33
C HIS A 173 -8.01 11.04 -2.63
N PRO A 174 -8.26 9.97 -3.43
CA PRO A 174 -9.00 10.05 -4.70
C PRO A 174 -10.52 10.20 -4.54
N SER A 175 -11.02 10.53 -3.35
CA SER A 175 -12.47 10.63 -3.11
C SER A 175 -13.06 11.91 -3.70
N TRP A 176 -14.37 11.90 -3.93
CA TRP A 176 -15.12 13.08 -4.39
C TRP A 176 -15.01 14.27 -3.43
N ARG A 177 -14.82 14.02 -2.13
CA ARG A 177 -14.59 15.05 -1.12
C ARG A 177 -13.37 15.91 -1.44
N ASN A 178 -12.41 15.37 -2.19
CA ASN A 178 -11.21 16.06 -2.61
C ASN A 178 -11.35 16.83 -3.93
N ASN A 179 -12.53 16.85 -4.58
CA ASN A 179 -12.75 17.59 -5.83
C ASN A 179 -12.47 19.09 -5.67
N GLY A 180 -12.87 19.68 -4.54
CA GLY A 180 -12.59 21.10 -4.27
C GLY A 180 -11.09 21.39 -4.09
N TRP A 181 -10.34 20.43 -3.55
CA TRP A 181 -8.88 20.53 -3.45
C TRP A 181 -8.24 20.45 -4.83
N LEU A 182 -8.64 19.49 -5.67
CA LEU A 182 -8.11 19.33 -7.04
C LEU A 182 -8.30 20.60 -7.88
N LYS A 183 -9.45 21.26 -7.76
CA LYS A 183 -9.71 22.54 -8.44
C LYS A 183 -8.79 23.68 -7.99
N ARG A 184 -8.38 23.70 -6.72
CA ARG A 184 -7.48 24.72 -6.16
C ARG A 184 -6.00 24.40 -6.39
N GLU A 185 -5.70 23.14 -6.70
CA GLU A 185 -4.33 22.62 -6.83
C GLU A 185 -4.12 22.03 -8.24
N PRO A 186 -4.27 22.82 -9.32
CA PRO A 186 -4.24 22.30 -10.70
C PRO A 186 -2.89 21.69 -11.10
N TRP A 187 -1.80 22.08 -10.43
CA TRP A 187 -0.48 21.46 -10.62
C TRP A 187 -0.47 19.98 -10.27
N PHE A 188 -1.41 19.49 -9.45
CA PHE A 188 -1.51 18.05 -9.15
C PHE A 188 -1.71 17.26 -10.45
N GLU A 189 -2.64 17.70 -11.29
CA GLU A 189 -2.93 17.05 -12.56
C GLU A 189 -1.87 17.38 -13.63
N ALA A 190 -1.42 18.63 -13.70
CA ALA A 190 -0.49 19.09 -14.73
C ALA A 190 0.96 18.60 -14.52
N GLU A 191 1.39 18.40 -13.27
CA GLU A 191 2.79 18.14 -12.93
C GLU A 191 3.00 16.80 -12.21
N LEU A 192 2.21 16.51 -11.17
CA LEU A 192 2.41 15.30 -10.36
C LEU A 192 1.92 14.05 -11.10
N LEU A 193 0.71 14.06 -11.65
CA LEU A 193 0.13 12.87 -12.29
C LEU A 193 0.97 12.30 -13.45
N PRO A 194 1.60 13.09 -14.34
CA PRO A 194 2.52 12.55 -15.35
C PRO A 194 3.70 11.79 -14.73
N VAL A 195 4.29 12.32 -13.66
CA VAL A 195 5.40 11.65 -12.95
C VAL A 195 4.93 10.41 -12.22
N LEU A 196 3.76 10.45 -11.57
CA LEU A 196 3.14 9.28 -10.96
C LEU A 196 2.98 8.14 -11.98
N LYS A 197 2.44 8.43 -13.17
CA LYS A 197 2.26 7.43 -14.23
C LYS A 197 3.60 6.87 -14.70
N ALA A 198 4.63 7.70 -14.86
CA ALA A 198 5.97 7.26 -15.23
C ALA A 198 6.60 6.34 -14.17
N GLU A 199 6.50 6.69 -12.89
CA GLU A 199 7.01 5.88 -11.79
C GLU A 199 6.25 4.55 -11.64
N VAL A 200 4.92 4.57 -11.80
CA VAL A 200 4.10 3.36 -11.83
C VAL A 200 4.50 2.49 -13.02
N ALA A 201 4.61 3.04 -14.23
CA ALA A 201 5.03 2.28 -15.40
C ALA A 201 6.42 1.64 -15.21
N ARG A 202 7.36 2.36 -14.59
CA ARG A 202 8.71 1.87 -14.28
C ARG A 202 8.68 0.64 -13.35
N VAL A 203 7.92 0.69 -12.25
CA VAL A 203 7.83 -0.44 -11.30
C VAL A 203 6.96 -1.58 -11.82
N MET A 204 6.05 -1.29 -12.75
CA MET A 204 5.19 -2.28 -13.39
C MET A 204 5.87 -2.96 -14.58
N ALA A 205 6.88 -2.34 -15.22
CA ALA A 205 7.66 -2.99 -16.27
C ALA A 205 8.31 -4.29 -15.75
N PRO A 206 8.45 -5.34 -16.57
CA PRO A 206 9.15 -6.55 -16.18
C PRO A 206 10.52 -6.20 -15.58
N ALA A 207 10.91 -6.88 -14.50
CA ALA A 207 12.24 -6.71 -13.96
C ALA A 207 13.25 -7.05 -15.06
N VAL A 208 14.04 -6.06 -15.49
CA VAL A 208 15.21 -6.35 -16.32
C VAL A 208 16.11 -7.21 -15.46
N LEU A 209 16.36 -8.45 -15.88
CA LEU A 209 17.29 -9.35 -15.21
C LEU A 209 18.58 -8.58 -14.97
N LYS A 210 18.99 -8.44 -13.71
CA LYS A 210 20.34 -7.97 -13.38
C LYS A 210 21.32 -8.89 -14.14
N PRO A 211 22.28 -8.37 -14.92
CA PRO A 211 23.33 -9.20 -15.51
C PRO A 211 23.94 -10.09 -14.42
N GLY A 212 23.95 -11.39 -14.68
CA GLY A 212 24.12 -12.42 -13.66
C GLY A 212 25.39 -12.27 -12.84
N VAL A 213 25.25 -12.37 -11.52
CA VAL A 213 26.26 -13.07 -10.73
C VAL A 213 26.02 -14.54 -11.04
N MET A 214 26.88 -15.15 -11.87
CA MET A 214 26.89 -16.59 -12.00
C MET A 214 27.11 -17.19 -10.61
N PRO A 215 26.29 -18.16 -10.16
CA PRO A 215 26.67 -18.96 -9.01
C PRO A 215 27.97 -19.69 -9.38
N ALA A 216 28.97 -19.61 -8.51
CA ALA A 216 30.21 -20.36 -8.66
C ALA A 216 29.86 -21.85 -8.91
N PRO A 217 30.55 -22.54 -9.83
CA PRO A 217 30.29 -23.95 -10.04
C PRO A 217 30.48 -24.68 -8.72
N SER A 218 29.41 -25.33 -8.25
CA SER A 218 29.47 -26.25 -7.12
C SER A 218 30.54 -27.29 -7.42
N ALA A 219 31.61 -27.30 -6.63
CA ALA A 219 32.62 -28.33 -6.69
C ALA A 219 31.94 -29.66 -6.34
N ALA A 220 31.66 -30.46 -7.36
CA ALA A 220 31.26 -31.84 -7.19
C ALA A 220 32.35 -32.55 -6.38
N ARG A 221 32.00 -33.02 -5.19
CA ARG A 221 32.86 -33.91 -4.41
C ARG A 221 32.98 -35.21 -5.20
N LEU A 222 34.14 -35.43 -5.78
CA LEU A 222 34.59 -36.75 -6.21
C LEU A 222 34.74 -37.60 -4.95
N THR A 223 33.79 -38.48 -4.69
CA THR A 223 34.02 -39.62 -3.79
C THR A 223 34.77 -40.69 -4.57
N PRO A 224 35.95 -41.15 -4.12
CA PRO A 224 36.62 -42.27 -4.75
C PRO A 224 35.81 -43.55 -4.51
N ASN A 225 35.58 -44.28 -5.60
CA ASN A 225 35.02 -45.61 -5.65
C ASN A 225 36.03 -46.62 -5.07
N PRO A 226 35.71 -47.41 -4.03
CA PRO A 226 36.52 -48.57 -3.68
C PRO A 226 36.03 -49.78 -4.49
N ALA A 227 36.84 -50.20 -5.46
CA ALA A 227 36.72 -51.53 -6.05
C ALA A 227 37.71 -52.47 -5.35
N ALA A 228 37.18 -53.49 -4.66
CA ALA A 228 37.71 -54.85 -4.46
C ALA A 228 36.91 -55.54 -3.33
#